data_AF-A0A971U9L5-F1
#
_entry.id   AF-A0A971U9L5-F1
#
_cell.length_a   1.000
_cell.length_b   1.000
_cell.length_c   1.000
_cell.angle_alpha   90.00
_cell.angle_beta   90.00
_cell.angle_gamma   90.00
#
_symmetry.space_group_name_H-M   'P 1'
#
loop_
_entity.id
_entity.type
_entity.pdbx_description
1 polymer ?
#
loop_
_entity_poly.entity_id
_entity_poly.type
_entity_poly.pdbx_seq_one_letter_code
_entity_poly.pdbx_strand_id
1 'polypeptide(L)'
;MKTWKKAVLCVCAIVFTIATVTVIVSAGGPPLKEKTCSACHSDYAKILPKPHPDVDKTAPCLSCHAQKPGSDEPTKFSTGVHKAHQGEKTKLECNACHAI
;
A
#
# COMPACT_ATOMS: atom_id res chain seq x y z
N MET A 1 -38.27 16.84 -25.53
CA MET A 1 -37.28 17.68 -24.79
C MET A 1 -37.19 17.40 -23.29
N LYS A 2 -38.27 17.01 -22.59
CA LYS A 2 -38.28 16.87 -21.11
C LYS A 2 -37.65 15.55 -20.59
N THR A 3 -37.70 14.48 -21.38
CA THR A 3 -37.14 13.16 -21.05
C THR A 3 -35.63 13.08 -21.26
N TRP A 4 -35.11 13.72 -22.31
CA TRP A 4 -33.67 13.79 -22.60
C TRP A 4 -32.90 14.55 -21.51
N LYS A 5 -33.43 15.66 -21.00
CA LYS A 5 -32.83 16.40 -19.88
C LYS A 5 -32.73 15.55 -18.61
N LYS A 6 -33.72 14.71 -18.31
CA LYS A 6 -33.71 13.80 -17.15
C LYS A 6 -32.70 12.66 -17.32
N ALA A 7 -32.58 12.10 -18.52
CA ALA A 7 -31.61 11.06 -18.83
C ALA A 7 -30.17 11.58 -18.70
N VAL A 8 -29.89 12.78 -19.23
CA VAL A 8 -28.58 13.43 -19.11
C VAL A 8 -28.23 13.70 -17.63
N LEU A 9 -29.19 14.19 -16.85
CA LEU A 9 -29.00 14.44 -15.41
C LEU A 9 -28.70 13.15 -14.62
N CYS A 10 -29.38 12.05 -14.94
CA CYS A 10 -29.11 10.75 -14.29
C CYS A 10 -27.73 10.21 -14.64
N VAL A 11 -27.33 10.29 -15.92
CA VAL A 11 -26.01 9.84 -16.36
C VAL A 11 -24.90 10.69 -15.71
N CYS A 12 -25.06 12.01 -15.66
CA CYS A 12 -24.10 12.88 -14.97
C CYS A 12 -24.02 12.56 -13.46
N ALA A 13 -25.15 12.31 -12.79
CA ALA A 13 -25.15 11.93 -11.38
C ALA A 13 -24.41 10.61 -11.13
N ILE A 14 -24.62 9.60 -11.99
CA ILE A 14 -23.93 8.31 -11.90
C ILE A 14 -22.42 8.48 -12.11
N VAL A 15 -22.01 9.25 -13.13
CA VAL A 15 -20.58 9.52 -13.40
C VAL A 15 -19.93 10.28 -12.24
N PHE A 16 -20.60 11.26 -11.64
CA PHE A 16 -20.10 11.96 -10.45
C PHE A 16 -19.96 11.05 -9.22
N THR A 17 -20.90 10.12 -9.02
CA THR A 17 -20.79 9.14 -7.93
C THR A 17 -19.64 8.15 -8.15
N ILE A 18 -19.39 7.73 -9.40
CA ILE A 18 -18.26 6.83 -9.69
C ILE A 18 -16.92 7.55 -9.49
N ALA A 19 -16.80 8.80 -9.94
CA ALA A 19 -15.58 9.60 -9.81
C ALA A 19 -15.20 9.92 -8.35
N THR A 20 -16.18 10.08 -7.46
CA THR A 20 -15.93 10.34 -6.03
C THR A 20 -15.49 9.09 -5.27
N VAL A 21 -15.84 7.88 -5.73
CA VAL A 21 -15.36 6.61 -5.14
C VAL A 21 -13.89 6.35 -5.47
N THR A 22 -13.39 6.80 -6.63
CA THR A 22 -12.02 6.51 -7.07
C THR A 22 -10.93 7.33 -6.37
N VAL A 23 -11.26 8.49 -5.79
CA VAL A 23 -10.26 9.41 -5.18
C VAL A 23 -9.88 9.09 -3.73
N ILE A 24 -10.49 8.08 -3.11
CA ILE A 24 -10.32 7.82 -1.66
C ILE A 24 -9.11 6.92 -1.34
N VAL A 25 -8.47 6.28 -2.34
CA VAL A 25 -7.56 5.13 -2.08
C VAL A 25 -6.06 5.49 -2.10
N SER A 26 -5.65 6.68 -2.54
CA SER A 26 -4.21 7.02 -2.67
C SER A 26 -3.60 7.67 -1.42
N ALA A 27 -3.87 7.15 -0.22
CA ALA A 27 -3.23 7.68 0.99
C ALA A 27 -1.84 7.07 1.23
N GLY A 28 -1.55 5.84 0.79
CA GLY A 28 -0.22 5.25 0.90
C GLY A 28 0.68 5.62 -0.28
N GLY A 29 2.00 5.70 -0.06
CA GLY A 29 2.98 5.74 -1.15
C GLY A 29 2.83 4.57 -2.13
N PRO A 30 3.71 4.45 -3.15
CA PRO A 30 3.52 3.47 -4.22
C PRO A 30 3.29 2.04 -3.69
N PRO A 31 2.44 1.23 -4.34
CA PRO A 31 2.13 -0.11 -3.85
C PRO A 31 3.38 -1.00 -3.84
N LEU A 32 3.42 -1.96 -2.92
CA LEU A 32 4.45 -2.99 -2.90
C LEU A 32 4.15 -4.07 -3.94
N LYS A 33 5.21 -4.68 -4.50
CA LYS A 33 5.07 -5.90 -5.31
C LYS A 33 4.55 -7.06 -4.46
N GLU A 34 3.83 -7.98 -5.08
CA GLU A 34 3.40 -9.20 -4.40
C GLU A 34 4.60 -9.98 -3.84
N LYS A 35 4.48 -10.44 -2.59
CA LYS A 35 5.50 -11.25 -1.90
C LYS A 35 6.91 -10.62 -1.87
N THR A 36 7.00 -9.29 -1.97
CA THR A 36 8.27 -8.57 -2.17
C THR A 36 9.38 -8.95 -1.18
N CYS A 37 9.06 -9.09 0.11
CA CYS A 37 10.05 -9.37 1.14
C CYS A 37 10.63 -10.80 1.01
N SER A 38 9.81 -11.75 0.56
CA SER A 38 10.18 -13.17 0.48
C SER A 38 11.21 -13.46 -0.63
N ALA A 39 11.39 -12.53 -1.57
CA ALA A 39 12.40 -12.63 -2.62
C ALA A 39 13.83 -12.65 -2.04
N CYS A 40 14.06 -11.98 -0.91
CA CYS A 40 15.36 -11.95 -0.22
C CYS A 40 15.31 -12.63 1.16
N HIS A 41 14.17 -12.57 1.85
CA HIS A 41 14.02 -13.10 3.20
C HIS A 41 13.22 -14.39 3.19
N SER A 42 13.91 -15.52 3.00
CA SER A 42 13.31 -16.85 3.05
C SER A 42 13.01 -17.33 4.48
N ASP A 43 13.37 -16.56 5.51
CA ASP A 43 13.14 -16.90 6.91
C ASP A 43 12.88 -15.62 7.70
N TYR A 44 11.60 -15.34 7.97
CA TYR A 44 11.20 -14.11 8.66
C TYR A 44 11.56 -14.11 10.15
N ALA A 45 11.68 -15.28 10.79
CA ALA A 45 12.05 -15.38 12.19
C ALA A 45 13.45 -14.81 12.48
N LYS A 46 14.31 -14.71 11.46
CA LYS A 46 15.66 -14.11 11.55
C LYS A 46 15.66 -12.58 11.50
N ILE A 47 14.62 -11.96 10.97
CA ILE A 47 14.56 -10.49 10.77
C ILE A 47 13.52 -9.82 11.65
N LEU A 48 12.52 -10.57 12.12
CA LEU A 48 11.49 -10.05 13.00
C LEU A 48 12.00 -10.01 14.45
N PRO A 49 11.67 -8.94 15.20
CA PRO A 49 12.03 -8.86 16.60
C PRO A 49 11.25 -9.91 17.41
N LYS A 50 11.85 -10.47 18.46
CA LYS A 50 11.26 -11.50 19.33
C LYS A 50 9.79 -11.27 19.77
N PRO A 51 9.34 -10.04 20.12
CA PRO A 51 7.94 -9.82 20.50
C PRO A 51 6.95 -9.82 19.33
N HIS A 52 7.41 -9.90 18.08
CA HIS A 52 6.51 -9.95 16.92
C HIS A 52 5.79 -11.31 16.91
N PRO A 53 4.46 -11.35 16.69
CA PRO A 53 3.74 -12.61 16.53
C PRO A 53 4.29 -13.37 15.32
N ASP A 54 4.20 -14.70 15.33
CA ASP A 54 4.64 -15.48 14.19
C ASP A 54 3.80 -15.13 12.94
N VAL A 55 4.49 -14.91 11.83
CA VAL A 55 3.87 -14.59 10.54
C VAL A 55 4.55 -15.45 9.48
N ASP A 56 3.74 -16.22 8.76
CA ASP A 56 4.26 -17.00 7.64
C ASP A 56 4.53 -16.10 6.42
N LYS A 57 5.12 -16.67 5.38
CA LYS A 57 5.50 -15.95 4.16
C LYS A 57 4.31 -15.50 3.30
N THR A 58 3.12 -15.99 3.61
CA THR A 58 1.88 -15.69 2.89
C THR A 58 1.07 -14.57 3.56
N ALA A 59 1.32 -14.32 4.84
CA ALA A 59 0.69 -13.25 5.59
C ALA A 59 1.09 -11.86 5.04
N PRO A 60 0.12 -10.99 4.70
CA PRO A 60 0.42 -9.63 4.28
C PRO A 60 0.79 -8.77 5.49
N CYS A 61 2.04 -8.29 5.55
CA CYS A 61 2.56 -7.45 6.65
C CYS A 61 1.70 -6.19 6.89
N LEU A 62 1.14 -5.64 5.82
CA LEU A 62 0.32 -4.43 5.84
C LEU A 62 -1.08 -4.66 6.45
N SER A 63 -1.48 -5.89 6.77
CA SER A 63 -2.71 -6.13 7.53
C SER A 63 -2.62 -5.60 8.97
N CYS A 64 -1.44 -5.66 9.59
CA CYS A 64 -1.17 -5.10 10.92
C CYS A 64 -0.43 -3.75 10.84
N HIS A 65 0.40 -3.57 9.81
CA HIS A 65 1.18 -2.35 9.60
C HIS A 65 0.57 -1.41 8.54
N ALA A 66 -0.76 -1.40 8.45
CA ALA A 66 -1.48 -0.53 7.55
C ALA A 66 -1.18 0.95 7.85
N GLN A 67 -1.13 1.75 6.80
CA GLN A 67 -1.15 3.21 6.96
C GLN A 67 -2.56 3.65 7.34
N LYS A 68 -2.64 4.69 8.19
CA LYS A 68 -3.93 5.29 8.52
C LYS A 68 -4.54 5.90 7.25
N PRO A 69 -5.82 5.61 6.93
CA PRO A 69 -6.47 6.23 5.78
C PRO A 69 -6.41 7.76 5.85
N GLY A 70 -6.03 8.41 4.75
CA GLY A 70 -5.94 9.87 4.64
C GLY A 70 -4.78 10.53 5.39
N SER A 71 -3.83 9.75 5.91
CA SER A 71 -2.61 10.27 6.54
C SER A 71 -1.44 10.14 5.57
N ASP A 72 -0.67 11.19 5.37
CA ASP A 72 0.59 11.16 4.60
C ASP A 72 1.82 10.94 5.51
N GLU A 73 1.60 10.83 6.83
CA GLU A 73 2.69 10.60 7.77
C GLU A 73 3.29 9.19 7.62
N PRO A 74 4.63 9.07 7.62
CA PRO A 74 5.29 7.78 7.53
C PRO A 74 5.02 6.92 8.77
N THR A 75 4.64 5.67 8.55
CA THR A 75 4.47 4.71 9.65
C THR A 75 5.83 4.25 10.20
N LYS A 76 5.87 3.85 11.47
CA LYS A 76 7.07 3.24 12.08
C LYS A 76 7.56 2.02 11.29
N PHE A 77 6.64 1.24 10.73
CA PHE A 77 6.97 0.11 9.86
C PHE A 77 7.70 0.58 8.60
N SER A 78 7.12 1.53 7.86
CA SER A 78 7.73 2.08 6.64
C SER A 78 9.12 2.67 6.93
N THR A 79 9.25 3.51 7.96
CA THR A 79 10.54 4.11 8.33
C THR A 79 11.57 3.05 8.70
N GLY A 80 11.18 2.02 9.46
CA GLY A 80 12.07 0.93 9.86
C GLY A 80 12.58 0.10 8.69
N VAL A 81 11.69 -0.26 7.77
CA VAL A 81 12.04 -1.02 6.55
C VAL A 81 12.97 -0.21 5.67
N HIS A 82 12.66 1.06 5.38
CA HIS A 82 13.54 1.91 4.57
C HIS A 82 14.93 2.04 5.19
N LYS A 83 15.02 2.29 6.51
CA LYS A 83 16.30 2.43 7.20
C LYS A 83 17.16 1.17 7.12
N ALA A 84 16.55 -0.02 7.20
CA ALA A 84 17.28 -1.30 7.11
C ALA A 84 17.83 -1.59 5.70
N HIS A 85 17.24 -1.00 4.65
CA HIS A 85 17.57 -1.24 3.25
C HIS A 85 18.20 -0.01 2.55
N GLN A 86 18.68 0.96 3.34
CA GLN A 86 19.41 2.13 2.86
C GLN A 86 20.90 2.12 3.30
N GLY A 87 21.36 1.07 3.98
CA GLY A 87 22.75 0.96 4.45
C GLY A 87 23.74 0.56 3.35
N GLU A 88 25.05 0.79 3.58
CA GLU A 88 26.12 0.49 2.59
C GLU A 88 26.13 -0.97 2.11
N LYS A 89 25.73 -1.92 2.96
CA LYS A 89 25.74 -3.36 2.63
C LYS A 89 24.48 -3.83 1.93
N THR A 90 23.42 -3.02 1.90
CA THR A 90 22.08 -3.38 1.41
C THR A 90 21.40 -2.17 0.79
N LYS A 91 22.12 -1.45 -0.09
CA LYS A 91 21.54 -0.31 -0.82
C LYS A 91 20.63 -0.83 -1.93
N LEU A 92 19.33 -0.77 -1.69
CA LEU A 92 18.32 -1.20 -2.66
C LEU A 92 17.66 0.01 -3.33
N GLU A 93 17.37 -0.12 -4.61
CA GLU A 93 16.55 0.83 -5.36
C GLU A 93 15.07 0.67 -4.99
N CYS A 94 14.29 1.75 -5.11
CA CYS A 94 12.88 1.77 -4.72
C CYS A 94 12.05 0.67 -5.43
N ASN A 95 12.38 0.38 -6.68
CA ASN A 95 11.71 -0.65 -7.49
C ASN A 95 12.08 -2.08 -7.08
N ALA A 96 13.03 -2.28 -6.16
CA ALA A 96 13.27 -3.61 -5.57
C ALA A 96 12.03 -4.06 -4.80
N CYS A 97 11.32 -3.11 -4.18
CA CYS A 97 10.13 -3.40 -3.37
C CYS A 97 8.82 -2.87 -3.97
N HIS A 98 8.84 -1.65 -4.49
CA HIS A 98 7.64 -0.98 -4.99
C HIS A 98 7.35 -1.33 -6.45
N ALA A 99 6.07 -1.37 -6.80
CA ALA A 99 5.58 -1.43 -8.16
C ALA A 99 5.49 -0.01 -8.73
N ILE A 100 6.65 0.55 -9.08
CA ILE A 100 6.86 1.87 -9.69
C ILE A 100 7.67 1.77 -10.97
#